data_AF-A0A954UF91-F1
#
_entry.id   AF-A0A954UF91-F1
#
_cell.length_a   1.000
_cell.length_b   1.000
_cell.length_c   1.000
_cell.angle_alpha   90.00
_cell.angle_beta   90.00
_cell.angle_gamma   90.00
#
_symmetry.space_group_name_H-M   'P 1'
#
loop_
_entity.id
_entity.type
_entity.pdbx_description
1 polymer ?
#
loop_
_entity_poly.entity_id
_entity_poly.type
_entity_poly.pdbx_seq_one_letter_code
_entity_poly.pdbx_strand_id
1 'polypeptide(L)'
;MIARQLSQQGMDAIHRGRYEDAEQKFASALEHCPSQVHSRYQLANCLWKRGAQHEAIEQLESAVKLMGSEDVEMLVELGYMHANVGRLDLALQRAESAVAMAPECPEAWQLYGDVQREVGQWQSALASYQRALSYDRDNIEALLACAHVYEKLQRPARTLSTVNHLEAMIPTQHRPEEMLTMKSEALVKLQRYDEVLSYWANVSQDRDLSTDALAQMASAQAAAGDEVAAQETIRLALRAAPPAEQAHLRRLMNRLANRSDQPRSSQVR
;
A
#
# COMPACT_ATOMS: atom_id res chain seq x y z
N MET A 1 -7.10 -20.18 36.35
CA MET A 1 -6.77 -21.30 35.44
C MET A 1 -7.64 -21.33 34.20
N ILE A 2 -8.98 -21.20 34.33
CA ILE A 2 -9.93 -21.22 33.20
C ILE A 2 -9.64 -20.15 32.14
N ALA A 3 -9.45 -18.88 32.52
CA ALA A 3 -9.14 -17.80 31.56
C ALA A 3 -7.90 -18.09 30.69
N ARG A 4 -6.82 -18.61 31.29
CA ARG A 4 -5.59 -18.95 30.57
C ARG A 4 -5.80 -20.12 29.59
N GLN A 5 -6.59 -21.12 29.99
CA GLN A 5 -6.94 -22.24 29.12
C GLN A 5 -7.79 -21.78 27.94
N LEU A 6 -8.79 -20.92 28.17
CA LEU A 6 -9.62 -20.35 27.11
C LEU A 6 -8.79 -19.50 26.15
N SER A 7 -7.89 -18.66 26.66
CA SER A 7 -6.93 -17.89 25.86
C SER A 7 -6.08 -18.81 24.96
N GLN A 8 -5.56 -19.91 25.49
CA GLN A 8 -4.80 -20.89 24.70
C GLN A 8 -5.67 -21.55 23.62
N GLN A 9 -6.92 -21.92 23.95
CA GLN A 9 -7.86 -22.45 22.96
C GLN A 9 -8.19 -21.44 21.86
N GLY A 10 -8.26 -20.16 22.20
CA GLY A 10 -8.43 -19.08 21.24
C GLY A 10 -7.25 -18.99 20.27
N MET A 11 -6.02 -19.05 20.78
CA MET A 11 -4.82 -19.10 19.94
C MET A 11 -4.79 -20.33 19.02
N ASP A 12 -5.14 -21.51 19.55
CA ASP A 12 -5.25 -22.73 18.76
C ASP A 12 -6.34 -22.64 17.67
N ALA A 13 -7.38 -21.84 17.89
CA ALA A 13 -8.41 -21.57 16.90
C ALA A 13 -7.91 -20.59 15.81
N ILE A 14 -7.17 -19.54 16.18
CA ILE A 14 -6.47 -18.65 15.23
C ILE A 14 -5.56 -19.45 14.30
N HIS A 15 -4.71 -20.34 14.84
CA HIS A 15 -3.81 -21.16 14.04
C HIS A 15 -4.52 -22.08 13.04
N ARG A 16 -5.81 -22.40 13.29
CA ARG A 16 -6.65 -23.19 12.39
C ARG A 16 -7.55 -22.34 11.49
N GLY A 17 -7.40 -21.01 11.51
CA GLY A 17 -8.20 -20.07 10.74
C GLY A 17 -9.65 -19.91 11.24
N ARG A 18 -9.98 -20.41 12.43
CA ARG A 18 -11.33 -20.34 13.01
C ARG A 18 -11.49 -19.09 13.88
N TYR A 19 -11.58 -17.93 13.23
CA TYR A 19 -11.61 -16.63 13.90
C TYR A 19 -12.85 -16.41 14.78
N GLU A 20 -14.02 -16.93 14.39
CA GLU A 20 -15.25 -16.82 15.19
C GLU A 20 -15.17 -17.63 16.49
N ASP A 21 -14.59 -18.85 16.42
CA ASP A 21 -14.31 -19.69 17.60
C ASP A 21 -13.30 -18.98 18.50
N ALA A 22 -12.21 -18.44 17.92
CA ALA A 22 -11.21 -17.69 18.66
C ALA A 22 -11.81 -16.49 19.41
N GLU A 23 -12.64 -15.69 18.74
CA GLU A 23 -13.37 -14.56 19.33
C GLU A 23 -14.16 -14.99 20.57
N GLN A 24 -14.96 -16.06 20.45
CA GLN A 24 -15.74 -16.60 21.57
C GLN A 24 -14.84 -17.04 22.73
N LYS A 25 -13.73 -17.73 22.43
CA LYS A 25 -12.78 -18.17 23.48
C LYS A 25 -12.13 -17.00 24.21
N PHE A 26 -11.72 -15.95 23.50
CA PHE A 26 -11.14 -14.76 24.12
C PHE A 26 -12.18 -13.96 24.91
N ALA A 27 -13.41 -13.82 24.39
CA ALA A 27 -14.50 -13.18 25.12
C ALA A 27 -14.80 -13.92 26.43
N SER A 28 -14.96 -15.25 26.41
CA SER A 28 -15.13 -16.05 27.62
C SER A 28 -13.91 -15.97 28.55
N ALA A 29 -12.69 -15.90 28.01
CA ALA A 29 -11.50 -15.71 28.84
C ALA A 29 -11.56 -14.38 29.63
N LEU A 30 -12.06 -13.31 29.01
CA LEU A 30 -12.22 -11.99 29.62
C LEU A 30 -13.39 -11.92 30.60
N GLU A 31 -14.44 -12.72 30.44
CA GLU A 31 -15.50 -12.87 31.46
C GLU A 31 -14.93 -13.40 32.78
N HIS A 32 -13.95 -14.32 32.70
CA HIS A 32 -13.29 -14.88 33.87
C HIS A 32 -12.15 -14.00 34.40
N CYS A 33 -11.46 -13.25 33.53
CA CYS A 33 -10.35 -12.39 33.90
C CYS A 33 -10.33 -11.12 33.02
N PRO A 34 -11.07 -10.06 33.40
CA PRO A 34 -11.17 -8.84 32.59
C PRO A 34 -9.85 -8.08 32.43
N SER A 35 -8.88 -8.26 33.33
CA SER A 35 -7.58 -7.57 33.26
C SER A 35 -6.56 -8.26 32.35
N GLN A 36 -6.93 -9.34 31.66
CA GLN A 36 -6.00 -10.10 30.83
C GLN A 36 -5.74 -9.39 29.49
N VAL A 37 -4.67 -8.58 29.46
CA VAL A 37 -4.27 -7.76 28.30
C VAL A 37 -4.12 -8.57 27.01
N HIS A 38 -3.42 -9.71 27.06
CA HIS A 38 -3.19 -10.55 25.87
C HIS A 38 -4.50 -11.04 25.21
N SER A 39 -5.45 -11.56 26.00
CA SER A 39 -6.73 -12.01 25.45
C SER A 39 -7.56 -10.86 24.90
N ARG A 40 -7.41 -9.67 25.46
CA ARG A 40 -8.08 -8.47 24.97
C ARG A 40 -7.50 -7.99 23.64
N TYR A 41 -6.18 -7.99 23.52
CA TYR A 41 -5.47 -7.73 22.27
C TYR A 41 -5.87 -8.73 21.18
N GLN A 42 -5.89 -10.04 21.48
CA GLN A 42 -6.29 -11.05 20.49
C GLN A 42 -7.77 -10.95 20.12
N LEU A 43 -8.65 -10.62 21.08
CA LEU A 43 -10.05 -10.35 20.79
C LEU A 43 -10.20 -9.16 19.83
N ALA A 44 -9.45 -8.07 20.04
CA ALA A 44 -9.44 -6.92 19.14
C ALA A 44 -9.07 -7.33 17.70
N ASN A 45 -8.04 -8.16 17.55
CA ASN A 45 -7.60 -8.66 16.24
C ASN A 45 -8.68 -9.53 15.57
N CYS A 46 -9.34 -10.43 16.31
CA CYS A 46 -10.44 -11.24 15.77
C CYS A 46 -11.61 -10.35 15.31
N LEU A 47 -12.02 -9.39 16.14
CA LEU A 47 -13.08 -8.43 15.82
C LEU A 47 -12.73 -7.59 14.57
N TRP A 48 -11.48 -7.15 14.47
CA TRP A 48 -11.00 -6.38 13.31
C TRP A 48 -11.11 -7.19 12.02
N LYS A 49 -10.67 -8.46 12.02
CA LYS A 49 -10.78 -9.36 10.87
C LYS A 49 -12.23 -9.65 10.47
N ARG A 50 -13.15 -9.68 11.43
CA ARG A 50 -14.61 -9.83 11.18
C ARG A 50 -15.25 -8.55 10.63
N GLY A 51 -14.58 -7.41 10.70
CA GLY A 51 -15.10 -6.10 10.29
C GLY A 51 -15.84 -5.34 11.40
N ALA A 52 -15.83 -5.84 12.65
CA ALA A 52 -16.35 -5.13 13.82
C ALA A 52 -15.35 -4.07 14.31
N GLN A 53 -15.05 -3.08 13.45
CA GLN A 53 -13.93 -2.15 13.62
C GLN A 53 -14.02 -1.32 14.91
N HIS A 54 -15.22 -0.86 15.30
CA HIS A 54 -15.39 -0.08 16.52
C HIS A 54 -15.16 -0.92 17.78
N GLU A 55 -15.73 -2.12 17.85
CA GLU A 55 -15.53 -3.04 18.98
C GLU A 55 -14.06 -3.45 19.10
N ALA A 56 -13.38 -3.70 17.98
CA ALA A 56 -11.95 -4.00 17.94
C ALA A 56 -11.12 -2.89 18.57
N ILE A 57 -11.35 -1.63 18.16
CA ILE A 57 -10.66 -0.46 18.71
C ILE A 57 -10.92 -0.34 20.21
N GLU A 58 -12.16 -0.50 20.68
CA GLU A 58 -12.49 -0.43 22.11
C GLU A 58 -11.74 -1.49 22.94
N GLN A 59 -11.61 -2.71 22.41
CA GLN A 59 -10.85 -3.77 23.07
C GLN A 59 -9.36 -3.42 23.12
N LEU A 60 -8.78 -2.92 22.02
CA LEU A 60 -7.35 -2.59 21.97
C LEU A 60 -7.01 -1.36 22.82
N GLU A 61 -7.83 -0.31 22.81
CA GLU A 61 -7.69 0.85 23.71
C GLU A 61 -7.72 0.41 25.19
N SER A 62 -8.64 -0.51 25.52
CA SER A 62 -8.73 -1.08 26.86
C SER A 62 -7.50 -1.93 27.20
N ALA A 63 -6.93 -2.65 26.24
CA ALA A 63 -5.71 -3.45 26.41
C ALA A 63 -4.50 -2.53 26.72
N VAL A 64 -4.31 -1.47 25.94
CA VAL A 64 -3.27 -0.45 26.15
C VAL A 64 -3.42 0.21 27.53
N LYS A 65 -4.65 0.58 27.92
CA LYS A 65 -4.91 1.19 29.23
C LYS A 65 -4.60 0.25 30.40
N LEU A 66 -4.92 -1.04 30.27
CA LEU A 66 -4.72 -2.05 31.32
C LEU A 66 -3.26 -2.41 31.52
N MET A 67 -2.44 -2.37 30.47
CA MET A 67 -1.02 -2.67 30.58
C MET A 67 -0.30 -1.62 31.44
N GLY A 68 -0.70 -0.35 31.35
CA GLY A 68 -0.14 0.74 32.16
C GLY A 68 1.27 1.19 31.73
N SER A 69 2.00 0.36 30.99
CA SER A 69 3.10 0.76 30.10
C SER A 69 2.61 0.70 28.66
N GLU A 70 2.97 1.70 27.86
CA GLU A 70 2.76 1.62 26.41
C GLU A 70 3.60 0.45 25.88
N ASP A 71 3.01 -0.39 25.04
CA ASP A 71 3.70 -1.39 24.23
C ASP A 71 3.69 -0.86 22.81
N VAL A 72 4.86 -0.73 22.20
CA VAL A 72 5.01 -0.13 20.86
C VAL A 72 4.18 -0.90 19.85
N GLU A 73 4.14 -2.23 19.93
CA GLU A 73 3.38 -3.05 19.00
C GLU A 73 1.88 -2.74 19.09
N MET A 74 1.34 -2.64 20.31
CA MET A 74 -0.07 -2.28 20.49
C MET A 74 -0.38 -0.84 20.10
N LEU A 75 0.54 0.10 20.33
CA LEU A 75 0.38 1.48 19.86
C LEU A 75 0.36 1.56 18.33
N VAL A 76 1.24 0.82 17.67
CA VAL A 76 1.32 0.74 16.22
C VAL A 76 0.03 0.16 15.64
N GLU A 77 -0.42 -0.99 16.17
CA GLU A 77 -1.67 -1.62 15.74
C GLU A 77 -2.88 -0.69 15.97
N LEU A 78 -2.98 -0.06 17.14
CA LEU A 78 -4.07 0.87 17.44
C LEU A 78 -4.04 2.11 16.53
N GLY A 79 -2.85 2.60 16.21
CA GLY A 79 -2.66 3.68 15.25
C GLY A 79 -3.16 3.31 13.85
N TYR A 80 -2.80 2.13 13.35
CA TYR A 80 -3.32 1.63 12.06
C TYR A 80 -4.84 1.43 12.09
N MET A 81 -5.40 0.90 13.18
CA MET A 81 -6.85 0.76 13.31
C MET A 81 -7.56 2.12 13.27
N HIS A 82 -7.05 3.13 13.99
CA HIS A 82 -7.59 4.48 13.94
C HIS A 82 -7.47 5.12 12.54
N ALA A 83 -6.34 4.94 11.87
CA ALA A 83 -6.11 5.47 10.53
C ALA A 83 -7.13 4.88 9.53
N ASN A 84 -7.33 3.56 9.58
CA ASN A 84 -8.26 2.85 8.70
C ASN A 84 -9.73 3.27 8.88
N VAL A 85 -10.15 3.67 10.08
CA VAL A 85 -11.50 4.21 10.32
C VAL A 85 -11.59 5.73 10.15
N GLY A 86 -10.55 6.37 9.63
CA GLY A 86 -10.50 7.81 9.36
C GLY A 86 -10.33 8.69 10.60
N ARG A 87 -10.04 8.12 11.78
CA ARG A 87 -9.74 8.87 13.02
C ARG A 87 -8.28 9.31 13.03
N LEU A 88 -7.89 10.10 12.03
CA LEU A 88 -6.49 10.48 11.76
C LEU A 88 -5.84 11.23 12.93
N ASP A 89 -6.58 12.03 13.68
CA ASP A 89 -6.04 12.74 14.86
C ASP A 89 -5.59 11.76 15.96
N LEU A 90 -6.38 10.71 16.21
CA LEU A 90 -6.02 9.67 17.18
C LEU A 90 -4.89 8.80 16.65
N ALA A 91 -4.91 8.46 15.36
CA ALA A 91 -3.83 7.71 14.72
C ALA A 91 -2.49 8.46 14.84
N LEU A 92 -2.51 9.79 14.66
CA LEU A 92 -1.32 10.63 14.77
C LEU A 92 -0.78 10.62 16.20
N GLN A 93 -1.64 10.76 17.21
CA GLN A 93 -1.25 10.66 18.62
C GLN A 93 -0.62 9.31 18.95
N ARG A 94 -1.18 8.20 18.44
CA ARG A 94 -0.60 6.86 18.64
C ARG A 94 0.74 6.70 17.96
N ALA A 95 0.88 7.21 16.73
CA ALA A 95 2.13 7.19 16.01
C ALA A 95 3.22 8.00 16.73
N GLU A 96 2.88 9.18 17.25
CA GLU A 96 3.78 10.04 18.02
C GLU A 96 4.25 9.37 19.32
N SER A 97 3.33 8.75 20.07
CA SER A 97 3.69 7.93 21.23
C SER A 97 4.63 6.78 20.84
N ALA A 98 4.32 6.06 19.75
CA ALA A 98 5.11 4.91 19.32
C ALA A 98 6.56 5.29 18.97
N VAL A 99 6.77 6.36 18.20
CA VAL A 99 8.13 6.82 17.83
C VAL A 99 8.87 7.46 19.01
N ALA A 100 8.17 8.05 19.98
CA ALA A 100 8.78 8.56 21.20
C ALA A 100 9.24 7.43 22.12
N MET A 101 8.48 6.34 22.17
CA MET A 101 8.76 5.17 23.01
C MET A 101 9.88 4.29 22.43
N ALA A 102 9.85 4.01 21.13
CA ALA A 102 10.89 3.24 20.44
C ALA A 102 11.34 3.97 19.15
N PRO A 103 12.26 4.94 19.27
CA PRO A 103 12.76 5.69 18.13
C PRO A 103 13.54 4.84 17.11
N GLU A 104 13.87 3.60 17.44
CA GLU A 104 14.52 2.60 16.57
C GLU A 104 13.57 1.62 15.89
N CYS A 105 12.27 1.62 16.23
CA CYS A 105 11.27 0.73 15.64
C CYS A 105 10.86 1.22 14.24
N PRO A 106 11.18 0.48 13.16
CA PRO A 106 10.80 0.87 11.80
C PRO A 106 9.28 1.00 11.64
N GLU A 107 8.50 0.10 12.24
CA GLU A 107 7.04 0.02 12.11
C GLU A 107 6.35 1.24 12.72
N ALA A 108 6.88 1.79 13.82
CA ALA A 108 6.39 3.03 14.42
C ALA A 108 6.59 4.23 13.48
N TRP A 109 7.77 4.33 12.84
CA TRP A 109 8.04 5.37 11.86
C TRP A 109 7.23 5.20 10.58
N GLN A 110 6.97 3.96 10.16
CA GLN A 110 6.10 3.65 9.02
C GLN A 110 4.67 4.10 9.29
N LEU A 111 4.09 3.73 10.44
CA LEU A 111 2.77 4.21 10.86
C LEU A 111 2.73 5.74 10.84
N TYR A 112 3.74 6.40 11.42
CA TYR A 112 3.76 7.86 11.47
C TYR A 112 3.78 8.48 10.08
N GLY A 113 4.57 7.90 9.16
CA GLY A 113 4.61 8.28 7.77
C GLY A 113 3.26 8.08 7.07
N ASP A 114 2.61 6.95 7.30
CA ASP A 114 1.30 6.63 6.72
C ASP A 114 0.24 7.62 7.18
N VAL A 115 0.15 7.90 8.49
CA VAL A 115 -0.81 8.88 9.01
C VAL A 115 -0.53 10.28 8.46
N GLN A 116 0.74 10.70 8.42
CA GLN A 116 1.14 11.98 7.83
C GLN A 116 0.78 12.08 6.35
N ARG A 117 0.92 10.98 5.60
CA ARG A 117 0.55 10.89 4.19
C ARG A 117 -0.96 11.07 4.01
N GLU A 118 -1.77 10.39 4.82
CA GLU A 118 -3.25 10.48 4.77
C GLU A 118 -3.76 11.89 5.11
N VAL A 119 -3.10 12.63 6.01
CA VAL A 119 -3.42 14.05 6.28
C VAL A 119 -2.79 15.03 5.30
N GLY A 120 -2.11 14.54 4.24
CA GLY A 120 -1.54 15.36 3.17
C GLY A 120 -0.20 16.02 3.49
N GLN A 121 0.47 15.63 4.58
CA GLN A 121 1.79 16.12 4.97
C GLN A 121 2.91 15.34 4.28
N TRP A 122 2.97 15.42 2.95
CA TRP A 122 3.87 14.60 2.11
C TRP A 122 5.35 14.69 2.47
N GLN A 123 5.86 15.88 2.80
CA GLN A 123 7.27 16.04 3.18
C GLN A 123 7.58 15.41 4.54
N SER A 124 6.69 15.56 5.52
CA SER A 124 6.83 14.92 6.84
C SER A 124 6.76 13.40 6.70
N ALA A 125 5.78 12.89 5.93
CA ALA A 125 5.63 11.47 5.65
C ALA A 125 6.92 10.88 5.07
N LEU A 126 7.52 11.56 4.08
CA LEU A 126 8.78 11.15 3.49
C LEU A 126 9.92 11.08 4.51
N ALA A 127 10.01 12.05 5.43
CA ALA A 127 11.03 12.04 6.48
C ALA A 127 10.83 10.84 7.44
N SER A 128 9.59 10.55 7.81
CA SER A 128 9.23 9.40 8.66
C SER A 128 9.57 8.07 7.98
N TYR A 129 9.21 7.88 6.70
CA TYR A 129 9.59 6.67 5.98
C TYR A 129 11.11 6.54 5.79
N GLN A 130 11.81 7.63 5.52
CA GLN A 130 13.29 7.61 5.46
C GLN A 130 13.90 7.22 6.81
N ARG A 131 13.24 7.58 7.93
CA ARG A 131 13.65 7.16 9.26
C ARG A 131 13.41 5.67 9.47
N ALA A 132 12.25 5.14 9.07
CA ALA A 132 11.98 3.70 9.07
C ALA A 132 13.06 2.94 8.27
N LEU A 133 13.35 3.41 7.04
CA LEU A 133 14.37 2.83 6.16
C LEU A 133 15.81 2.95 6.67
N SER A 134 16.07 3.84 7.63
CA SER A 134 17.39 3.93 8.27
C SER A 134 17.65 2.78 9.25
N TYR A 135 16.59 2.17 9.78
CA TYR A 135 16.64 1.03 10.69
C TYR A 135 16.40 -0.30 9.96
N ASP A 136 15.51 -0.32 8.96
CA ASP A 136 15.31 -1.44 8.06
C ASP A 136 15.31 -0.98 6.60
N ARG A 137 16.46 -1.13 5.94
CA ARG A 137 16.68 -0.64 4.57
C ARG A 137 15.87 -1.36 3.51
N ASP A 138 15.45 -2.59 3.79
CA ASP A 138 14.76 -3.46 2.84
C ASP A 138 13.28 -3.63 3.20
N ASN A 139 12.75 -2.80 4.11
CA ASN A 139 11.33 -2.72 4.42
C ASN A 139 10.53 -2.35 3.15
N ILE A 140 9.78 -3.32 2.63
CA ILE A 140 9.05 -3.21 1.37
C ILE A 140 7.92 -2.20 1.47
N GLU A 141 7.16 -2.20 2.57
CA GLU A 141 6.05 -1.26 2.76
C GLU A 141 6.54 0.20 2.79
N ALA A 142 7.60 0.49 3.54
CA ALA A 142 8.18 1.83 3.63
C ALA A 142 8.81 2.29 2.30
N LEU A 143 9.43 1.38 1.53
CA LEU A 143 9.94 1.68 0.19
C LEU A 143 8.81 1.98 -0.80
N LEU A 144 7.73 1.19 -0.80
CA LEU A 144 6.54 1.43 -1.63
C LEU A 144 5.91 2.79 -1.28
N ALA A 145 5.74 3.07 0.01
CA ALA A 145 5.22 4.34 0.47
C ALA A 145 6.13 5.52 0.07
N CYS A 146 7.45 5.38 0.19
CA CYS A 146 8.41 6.38 -0.32
C CYS A 146 8.26 6.62 -1.82
N ALA A 147 8.15 5.56 -2.62
CA ALA A 147 7.98 5.67 -4.07
C ALA A 147 6.71 6.46 -4.43
N HIS A 148 5.59 6.15 -3.75
CA HIS A 148 4.33 6.87 -3.91
C HIS A 148 4.46 8.35 -3.52
N VAL A 149 5.10 8.66 -2.38
CA VAL A 149 5.31 10.05 -1.97
C VAL A 149 6.24 10.80 -2.94
N TYR A 150 7.30 10.17 -3.46
CA TYR A 150 8.16 10.78 -4.47
C TYR A 150 7.39 11.06 -5.78
N GLU A 151 6.49 10.17 -6.18
CA GLU A 151 5.63 10.36 -7.35
C GLU A 151 4.71 11.57 -7.16
N LYS A 152 4.03 11.67 -6.02
CA LYS A 152 3.18 12.83 -5.66
C LYS A 152 3.97 14.13 -5.64
N LEU A 153 5.19 14.10 -5.12
CA LEU A 153 6.10 15.25 -5.09
C LEU A 153 6.79 15.53 -6.44
N GLN A 154 6.44 14.82 -7.52
CA GLN A 154 7.03 14.97 -8.85
C GLN A 154 8.56 14.85 -8.85
N ARG A 155 9.09 13.85 -8.13
CA ARG A 155 10.54 13.55 -8.04
C ARG A 155 10.87 12.25 -8.80
N PRO A 156 10.77 12.22 -10.14
CA PRO A 156 10.81 10.98 -10.92
C PRO A 156 12.13 10.21 -10.80
N ALA A 157 13.27 10.90 -10.64
CA ALA A 157 14.56 10.22 -10.42
C ALA A 157 14.58 9.42 -9.10
N ARG A 158 13.97 9.97 -8.03
CA ARG A 158 13.86 9.30 -6.73
C ARG A 158 12.84 8.17 -6.77
N THR A 159 11.69 8.37 -7.41
CA THR A 159 10.71 7.31 -7.67
C THR A 159 11.37 6.14 -8.38
N LEU A 160 12.05 6.39 -9.52
CA LEU A 160 12.70 5.35 -10.31
C LEU A 160 13.77 4.59 -9.51
N SER A 161 14.62 5.30 -8.77
CA SER A 161 15.65 4.66 -7.94
C SER A 161 15.04 3.78 -6.85
N THR A 162 13.96 4.22 -6.22
CA THR A 162 13.28 3.48 -5.14
C THR A 162 12.56 2.26 -5.68
N VAL A 163 11.87 2.41 -6.82
CA VAL A 163 11.21 1.29 -7.49
C VAL A 163 12.20 0.25 -8.02
N ASN A 164 13.36 0.67 -8.54
CA ASN A 164 14.40 -0.29 -8.95
C ASN A 164 14.95 -1.11 -7.77
N HIS A 165 15.04 -0.52 -6.56
CA HIS A 165 15.40 -1.26 -5.34
C HIS A 165 14.31 -2.29 -5.03
N LEU A 166 13.04 -1.89 -4.98
CA LEU A 166 11.91 -2.81 -4.79
C LEU A 166 11.89 -3.97 -5.79
N GLU A 167 12.12 -3.68 -7.08
CA GLU A 167 12.16 -4.69 -8.13
C GLU A 167 13.27 -5.74 -7.97
N ALA A 168 14.39 -5.36 -7.36
CA ALA A 168 15.49 -6.27 -7.05
C ALA A 168 15.13 -7.26 -5.93
N MET A 169 14.19 -6.90 -5.06
CA MET A 169 13.74 -7.73 -3.94
C MET A 169 12.51 -8.56 -4.28
N ILE A 170 11.61 -8.03 -5.13
CA ILE A 170 10.34 -8.67 -5.45
C ILE A 170 10.46 -9.45 -6.77
N PRO A 171 10.27 -10.79 -6.76
CA PRO A 171 10.28 -11.60 -7.98
C PRO A 171 9.24 -11.11 -8.99
N THR A 172 9.56 -11.17 -10.28
CA THR A 172 8.73 -10.61 -11.38
C THR A 172 7.25 -10.96 -11.27
N GLN A 173 6.93 -12.23 -10.99
CA GLN A 173 5.56 -12.73 -10.87
C GLN A 173 4.75 -12.16 -9.70
N HIS A 174 5.41 -11.61 -8.67
CA HIS A 174 4.76 -11.05 -7.48
C HIS A 174 4.81 -9.51 -7.43
N ARG A 175 5.32 -8.87 -8.48
CA ARG A 175 5.43 -7.40 -8.52
C ARG A 175 4.04 -6.77 -8.60
N PRO A 176 3.66 -5.87 -7.68
CA PRO A 176 2.38 -5.18 -7.76
C PRO A 176 2.33 -4.29 -9.00
N GLU A 177 1.17 -4.20 -9.67
CA GLU A 177 1.05 -3.41 -10.91
C GLU A 177 1.35 -1.93 -10.67
N GLU A 178 0.99 -1.41 -9.50
CA GLU A 178 1.25 -0.03 -9.08
C GLU A 178 2.75 0.31 -9.18
N MET A 179 3.62 -0.64 -8.86
CA MET A 179 5.06 -0.45 -8.98
C MET A 179 5.50 -0.34 -10.44
N LEU A 180 4.90 -1.14 -11.33
CA LEU A 180 5.20 -1.12 -12.76
C LEU A 180 4.77 0.22 -13.38
N THR A 181 3.59 0.70 -13.00
CA THR A 181 3.07 2.01 -13.46
C THR A 181 3.92 3.16 -12.92
N MET A 182 4.28 3.16 -11.63
CA MET A 182 5.17 4.17 -11.04
C MET A 182 6.51 4.25 -11.76
N LYS A 183 7.13 3.11 -12.10
CA LYS A 183 8.39 3.07 -12.86
C LYS A 183 8.22 3.64 -14.26
N SER A 184 7.21 3.18 -14.99
CA SER A 184 6.93 3.66 -16.34
C SER A 184 6.73 5.17 -16.37
N GLU A 185 5.90 5.71 -15.48
CA GLU A 185 5.66 7.15 -15.39
C GLU A 185 6.93 7.93 -15.03
N ALA A 186 7.75 7.42 -14.12
CA ALA A 186 9.03 8.03 -13.79
C ALA A 186 9.97 8.06 -15.00
N LEU A 187 10.05 6.99 -15.79
CA LEU A 187 10.84 6.92 -17.03
C LEU A 187 10.34 7.91 -18.08
N VAL A 188 9.02 8.01 -18.28
CA VAL A 188 8.40 8.99 -19.19
C VAL A 188 8.75 10.41 -18.77
N LYS A 189 8.62 10.77 -17.48
CA LYS A 189 8.98 12.11 -16.97
C LYS A 189 10.47 12.42 -17.11
N LEU A 190 11.32 11.40 -17.12
CA LEU A 190 12.76 11.51 -17.37
C LEU A 190 13.13 11.45 -18.85
N GLN A 191 12.15 11.34 -19.76
CA GLN A 191 12.34 11.20 -21.21
C GLN A 191 13.18 9.98 -21.62
N ARG A 192 13.18 8.93 -20.79
CA ARG A 192 13.90 7.66 -21.03
C ARG A 192 13.01 6.69 -21.81
N TYR A 193 12.59 7.10 -23.01
CA TYR A 193 11.54 6.43 -23.77
C TYR A 193 11.91 5.01 -24.24
N ASP A 194 13.17 4.76 -24.60
CA ASP A 194 13.62 3.42 -25.00
C ASP A 194 13.48 2.41 -23.85
N GLU A 195 13.70 2.87 -22.62
CA GLU A 195 13.53 2.04 -21.42
C GLU A 195 12.06 1.79 -21.10
N VAL A 196 11.16 2.75 -21.39
CA VAL A 196 9.71 2.53 -21.26
C VAL A 196 9.26 1.38 -22.15
N LEU A 197 9.62 1.43 -23.43
CA LEU A 197 9.19 0.45 -24.42
C LEU A 197 9.73 -0.95 -24.11
N SER A 198 11.04 -1.05 -23.82
CA SER A 198 11.66 -2.33 -23.45
C SER A 198 11.10 -2.89 -22.13
N TYR A 199 10.84 -2.03 -21.15
CA TYR A 199 10.28 -2.44 -19.87
C TYR A 199 8.88 -3.05 -20.02
N TRP A 200 7.96 -2.37 -20.71
CA TRP A 200 6.61 -2.89 -20.94
C TRP A 200 6.59 -4.14 -21.82
N ALA A 201 7.46 -4.21 -22.83
CA ALA A 201 7.62 -5.40 -23.65
C ALA A 201 7.96 -6.62 -22.78
N ASN A 202 8.90 -6.49 -21.85
CA ASN A 202 9.28 -7.57 -20.93
C ASN A 202 8.13 -7.92 -19.96
N VAL A 203 7.53 -6.91 -19.32
CA VAL A 203 6.45 -7.11 -18.36
C VAL A 203 5.26 -7.85 -18.96
N SER A 204 4.86 -7.51 -20.19
CA SER A 204 3.70 -8.12 -20.87
C SER A 204 3.95 -9.54 -21.38
N GLN A 205 5.20 -9.99 -21.46
CA GLN A 205 5.53 -11.38 -21.85
C GLN A 205 5.36 -12.35 -20.67
N ASP A 206 5.63 -11.88 -19.46
CA ASP A 206 5.69 -12.73 -18.26
C ASP A 206 4.34 -12.89 -17.55
N ARG A 207 3.34 -12.07 -17.89
CA ARG A 207 2.04 -12.03 -17.21
C ARG A 207 0.96 -11.28 -17.98
N ASP A 208 -0.28 -11.62 -17.69
CA ASP A 208 -1.42 -10.78 -18.03
C ASP A 208 -1.45 -9.50 -17.17
N LEU A 209 -1.85 -8.39 -17.79
CA LEU A 209 -1.96 -7.08 -17.16
C LEU A 209 -3.42 -6.69 -17.01
N SER A 210 -3.76 -5.98 -15.93
CA SER A 210 -5.10 -5.40 -15.80
C SER A 210 -5.39 -4.37 -16.90
N THR A 211 -6.67 -4.06 -17.08
CA THR A 211 -7.13 -2.99 -17.98
C THR A 211 -6.42 -1.67 -17.70
N ASP A 212 -6.23 -1.32 -16.42
CA ASP A 212 -5.61 -0.07 -16.00
C ASP A 212 -4.12 -0.05 -16.32
N ALA A 213 -3.41 -1.16 -16.04
CA ALA A 213 -2.00 -1.30 -16.40
C ALA A 213 -1.80 -1.23 -17.93
N LEU A 214 -2.67 -1.85 -18.73
CA LEU A 214 -2.65 -1.75 -20.19
C LEU A 214 -2.90 -0.30 -20.67
N ALA A 215 -3.82 0.44 -20.03
CA ALA A 215 -4.07 1.84 -20.36
C ALA A 215 -2.85 2.73 -20.05
N GLN A 216 -2.14 2.45 -18.96
CA GLN A 216 -0.90 3.14 -18.59
C GLN A 216 0.24 2.80 -19.54
N MET A 217 0.40 1.52 -19.90
CA MET A 217 1.34 1.08 -20.93
C MET A 217 1.11 1.80 -22.25
N ALA A 218 -0.14 1.87 -22.74
CA ALA A 218 -0.47 2.57 -23.96
C ALA A 218 -0.16 4.07 -23.89
N SER A 219 -0.46 4.71 -22.75
CA SER A 219 -0.16 6.12 -22.54
C SER A 219 1.36 6.38 -22.55
N ALA A 220 2.13 5.46 -21.99
CA ALA A 220 3.59 5.52 -21.97
C ALA A 220 4.21 5.27 -23.36
N GLN A 221 3.69 4.30 -24.12
CA GLN A 221 4.07 4.06 -25.52
C GLN A 221 3.80 5.27 -26.40
N ALA A 222 2.63 5.91 -26.25
CA ALA A 222 2.29 7.13 -26.96
C ALA A 222 3.22 8.29 -26.58
N ALA A 223 3.61 8.41 -25.31
CA ALA A 223 4.59 9.41 -24.86
C ALA A 223 5.99 9.15 -25.44
N ALA A 224 6.35 7.88 -25.64
CA ALA A 224 7.57 7.44 -26.31
C ALA A 224 7.52 7.62 -27.85
N GLY A 225 6.37 8.01 -28.42
CA GLY A 225 6.20 8.21 -29.86
C GLY A 225 5.82 6.95 -30.64
N ASP A 226 5.59 5.82 -29.97
CA ASP A 226 5.10 4.58 -30.58
C ASP A 226 3.57 4.54 -30.56
N GLU A 227 2.96 5.35 -31.42
CA GLU A 227 1.51 5.48 -31.50
C GLU A 227 0.82 4.21 -31.99
N VAL A 228 1.50 3.40 -32.80
CA VAL A 228 0.97 2.14 -33.32
C VAL A 228 0.85 1.13 -32.18
N ALA A 229 1.93 0.91 -31.43
CA ALA A 229 1.90 0.02 -30.28
C ALA A 229 0.88 0.52 -29.23
N ALA A 230 0.83 1.83 -28.99
CA ALA A 230 -0.15 2.42 -28.07
C ALA A 230 -1.60 2.12 -28.49
N GLN A 231 -1.94 2.27 -29.77
CA GLN A 231 -3.27 1.93 -30.27
C GLN A 231 -3.57 0.43 -30.15
N GLU A 232 -2.61 -0.44 -30.43
CA GLU A 232 -2.77 -1.89 -30.27
C GLU A 232 -3.01 -2.27 -28.81
N THR A 233 -2.23 -1.72 -27.89
CA THR A 233 -2.39 -1.95 -26.44
C THR A 233 -3.77 -1.49 -25.95
N ILE A 234 -4.30 -0.34 -26.40
CA ILE A 234 -5.67 0.07 -26.02
C ILE A 234 -6.72 -0.85 -26.64
N ARG A 235 -6.51 -1.39 -27.85
CA ARG A 235 -7.44 -2.38 -28.42
C ARG A 235 -7.48 -3.64 -27.57
N LEU A 236 -6.33 -4.08 -27.04
CA LEU A 236 -6.27 -5.19 -26.08
C LEU A 236 -7.01 -4.84 -24.79
N ALA A 237 -6.74 -3.66 -24.21
CA ALA A 237 -7.44 -3.19 -23.00
C ALA A 237 -8.97 -3.17 -23.21
N LEU A 238 -9.45 -2.63 -24.33
CA LEU A 238 -10.89 -2.57 -24.66
C LEU A 238 -11.57 -3.94 -24.76
N ARG A 239 -10.84 -4.96 -25.21
CA ARG A 239 -11.36 -6.34 -25.32
C ARG A 239 -11.48 -6.99 -23.95
N ALA A 240 -10.55 -6.70 -23.04
CA ALA A 240 -10.55 -7.21 -21.67
C ALA A 240 -11.47 -6.42 -20.73
N ALA A 241 -11.73 -5.14 -21.02
CA ALA A 241 -12.41 -4.22 -20.13
C ALA A 241 -13.91 -4.48 -19.97
N PRO A 242 -14.45 -4.46 -18.73
CA PRO A 242 -15.89 -4.40 -18.49
C PRO A 242 -16.50 -3.10 -19.07
N PRO A 243 -17.81 -3.08 -19.38
CA PRO A 243 -18.46 -1.95 -20.06
C PRO A 243 -18.25 -0.58 -19.41
N ALA A 244 -18.13 -0.53 -18.07
CA ALA A 244 -17.90 0.69 -17.32
C ALA A 244 -16.56 1.38 -17.64
N GLU A 245 -15.51 0.59 -17.90
CA GLU A 245 -14.14 1.08 -18.17
C GLU A 245 -13.92 1.44 -19.65
N GLN A 246 -14.72 0.85 -20.56
CA GLN A 246 -14.58 1.06 -21.99
C GLN A 246 -14.73 2.53 -22.42
N ALA A 247 -15.54 3.32 -21.71
CA ALA A 247 -15.76 4.72 -22.06
C ALA A 247 -14.46 5.55 -21.97
N HIS A 248 -13.66 5.33 -20.93
CA HIS A 248 -12.36 6.01 -20.76
C HIS A 248 -11.36 5.57 -21.84
N LEU A 249 -11.25 4.26 -22.07
CA LEU A 249 -10.36 3.67 -23.07
C LEU A 249 -10.69 4.13 -24.49
N ARG A 250 -11.97 4.25 -24.86
CA ARG A 250 -12.39 4.80 -26.17
C ARG A 250 -11.97 6.25 -26.32
N ARG A 251 -12.07 7.07 -25.27
CA ARG A 251 -11.58 8.46 -25.30
C ARG A 251 -10.06 8.52 -25.47
N LEU A 252 -9.32 7.61 -24.83
CA LEU A 252 -7.87 7.50 -25.01
C LEU A 252 -7.53 7.09 -26.45
N MET A 253 -8.21 6.07 -27.00
CA MET A 253 -8.05 5.62 -28.38
C MET A 253 -8.27 6.76 -29.39
N ASN A 254 -9.35 7.53 -29.25
CA ASN A 254 -9.66 8.64 -30.15
C ASN A 254 -8.60 9.74 -30.09
N ARG A 255 -8.03 10.00 -28.90
CA ARG A 255 -6.93 10.98 -28.75
C ARG A 255 -5.67 10.50 -29.48
N LEU A 256 -5.37 9.21 -29.46
CA LEU A 256 -4.22 8.66 -30.17
C LEU A 256 -4.42 8.66 -31.69
N ALA A 257 -5.61 8.29 -32.18
CA ALA A 257 -5.92 8.31 -33.61
C ALA A 257 -5.81 9.72 -34.21
N ASN A 258 -6.27 10.74 -33.46
CA ASN A 258 -6.18 12.13 -33.90
C ASN A 258 -4.73 12.68 -33.91
N ARG A 259 -3.80 12.08 -33.15
CA ARG A 259 -2.38 12.48 -33.18
C ARG A 259 -1.66 11.86 -34.37
N SER A 260 -1.95 10.60 -34.70
CA SER A 260 -1.39 9.94 -35.88
C SER A 260 -1.80 10.59 -37.20
N ASP A 261 -2.98 11.24 -37.23
CA ASP A 261 -3.50 11.94 -38.40
C ASP A 261 -2.97 13.38 -38.55
N GLN A 262 -2.24 13.93 -37.57
CA GLN A 262 -1.59 15.24 -37.71
C GLN A 262 -0.23 15.07 -38.41
N PRO A 263 0.02 15.76 -39.55
CA PRO A 263 1.33 15.69 -40.19
C PRO A 263 2.40 16.18 -39.20
N ARG A 264 3.45 15.38 -39.00
CA ARG A 264 4.63 15.77 -38.20
C ARG A 264 5.17 17.08 -38.76
N SER A 265 4.79 18.19 -38.14
CA SER A 265 5.40 19.48 -38.43
C SER A 265 6.85 19.36 -37.99
N SER A 266 7.72 19.31 -38.98
CA SER A 266 9.16 19.31 -38.85
C SER A 266 9.58 20.44 -37.93
N GLN A 267 9.96 20.11 -36.70
CA GLN A 267 10.88 20.96 -35.93
C GLN A 267 12.26 20.83 -36.58
N VAL A 268 12.40 21.50 -37.72
CA VAL A 268 13.66 22.08 -38.15
C VAL A 268 13.72 23.46 -37.50
N ARG A 269 14.52 23.58 -36.44
CA ARG A 269 15.49 24.67 -36.22
C ARG A 269 16.21 24.47 -34.91
#